data_AF-A0A8H3C1N0-F1
#
_entry.id   AF-A0A8H3C1N0-F1
#
_cell.length_a   1.000
_cell.length_b   1.000
_cell.length_c   1.000
_cell.angle_alpha   90.00
_cell.angle_beta   90.00
_cell.angle_gamma   90.00
#
_symmetry.space_group_name_H-M   'P 1'
#
loop_
_entity.id
_entity.type
_entity.pdbx_description
1 polymer ?
#
loop_
_entity_poly.entity_id
_entity_poly.type
_entity_poly.pdbx_seq_one_letter_code
_entity_poly.pdbx_strand_id
1 'polypeptide(L)'
;MQTSTSTRVIRALYLHPIRIGLSSKSNNNRTFFSSALLQDEGANGEEGASKKGKRAKVDPQTVETWFRGEGLPYLNPTPGKPNWLGGDIPYPDNPTFKPPPPLSDVVKSSIYDRYLEALRPAASKSESHGQTVRTISEQFGISIARVEAIIRLKEYERQYQKVMAIFSTAAYD
;
A
#
# COMPACT_ATOMS: atom_id res chain seq x y z
N MET A 1 -48.70 -15.94 63.22
CA MET A 1 -48.69 -16.04 61.74
C MET A 1 -49.25 -14.73 61.21
N GLN A 2 -48.42 -13.90 60.58
CA GLN A 2 -48.81 -12.65 59.94
C GLN A 2 -48.30 -12.69 58.49
N THR A 3 -49.18 -12.50 57.52
CA THR A 3 -48.87 -12.48 56.08
C THR A 3 -48.59 -11.06 55.63
N SER A 4 -47.36 -10.77 55.21
CA SER A 4 -46.97 -9.47 54.65
C SER A 4 -46.92 -9.56 53.12
N THR A 5 -47.83 -8.85 52.46
CA THR A 5 -47.91 -8.71 51.01
C THR A 5 -47.05 -7.52 50.59
N SER A 6 -45.94 -7.75 49.87
CA SER A 6 -45.07 -6.69 49.36
C SER A 6 -45.27 -6.48 47.86
N THR A 7 -45.95 -5.38 47.53
CA THR A 7 -46.24 -4.92 46.18
C THR A 7 -44.98 -4.33 45.55
N ARG A 8 -44.43 -4.97 44.52
CA ARG A 8 -43.36 -4.38 43.70
C ARG A 8 -43.96 -3.51 42.59
N VAL A 9 -43.74 -2.21 42.72
CA VAL A 9 -44.03 -1.19 41.69
C VAL A 9 -43.06 -1.38 40.52
N ILE A 10 -43.58 -1.71 39.34
CA ILE A 10 -42.81 -1.75 38.09
C ILE A 10 -42.58 -0.31 37.65
N ARG A 11 -41.35 0.19 37.84
CA ARG A 11 -40.93 1.49 37.34
C ARG A 11 -40.70 1.37 35.83
N ALA A 12 -41.66 1.88 35.05
CA ALA A 12 -41.49 2.07 33.61
C ALA A 12 -40.36 3.08 33.36
N LEU A 13 -39.21 2.59 32.90
CA LEU A 13 -38.16 3.44 32.35
C LEU A 13 -38.52 3.75 30.91
N TYR A 14 -38.86 5.01 30.69
CA TYR A 14 -39.14 5.60 29.39
C TYR A 14 -37.94 5.42 28.45
N LEU A 15 -38.18 4.78 27.31
CA LEU A 15 -37.26 4.73 26.18
C LEU A 15 -37.21 6.13 25.55
N HIS A 16 -36.05 6.77 25.58
CA HIS A 16 -35.82 7.98 24.80
C HIS A 16 -35.63 7.61 23.32
N PRO A 17 -36.37 8.24 22.39
CA PRO A 17 -36.10 8.08 20.96
C PRO A 17 -34.79 8.79 20.61
N ILE A 18 -33.82 8.01 20.15
CA ILE A 18 -32.58 8.53 19.53
C ILE A 18 -32.98 9.19 18.21
N ARG A 19 -32.85 10.53 18.16
CA ARG A 19 -32.89 11.29 16.91
C ARG A 19 -31.68 10.88 16.06
N ILE A 20 -31.93 10.14 14.99
CA ILE A 20 -30.96 9.93 13.91
C ILE A 20 -30.88 11.24 13.13
N GLY A 21 -29.89 12.06 13.45
CA GLY A 21 -29.52 13.21 12.63
C GLY A 21 -28.98 12.72 11.29
N LEU A 22 -29.70 13.04 10.22
CA LEU A 22 -29.18 13.01 8.84
C LEU A 22 -28.01 14.00 8.75
N SER A 23 -26.79 13.48 8.88
CA SER A 23 -25.57 14.22 8.58
C SER A 23 -24.94 13.65 7.31
N SER A 24 -24.53 14.59 6.46
CA SER A 24 -24.18 14.47 5.05
C SER A 24 -23.32 13.25 4.68
N LYS A 25 -23.76 12.50 3.66
CA LYS A 25 -22.93 11.54 2.92
C LYS A 25 -21.83 12.30 2.18
N SER A 26 -20.64 12.39 2.77
CA SER A 26 -19.44 12.72 2.00
C SER A 26 -19.00 11.49 1.23
N ASN A 27 -19.36 11.44 -0.05
CA ASN A 27 -18.87 10.47 -1.01
C ASN A 27 -17.39 10.78 -1.30
N ASN A 28 -16.48 10.06 -0.65
CA ASN A 28 -15.06 10.07 -1.04
C ASN A 28 -14.87 9.20 -2.28
N ASN A 29 -15.36 9.69 -3.42
CA ASN A 29 -14.89 9.23 -4.72
C ASN A 29 -13.46 9.74 -4.88
N ARG A 30 -12.48 8.88 -4.57
CA ARG A 30 -11.06 9.13 -4.81
C ARG A 30 -10.79 9.03 -6.31
N THR A 31 -11.24 10.04 -7.05
CA THR A 31 -10.82 10.28 -8.41
C THR A 31 -9.39 10.81 -8.38
N PHE A 32 -8.46 10.05 -8.95
CA PHE A 32 -7.12 10.55 -9.27
C PHE A 32 -7.25 11.57 -10.41
N PHE A 33 -7.61 12.81 -10.08
CA PHE A 33 -7.40 13.94 -10.97
C PHE A 33 -6.02 14.52 -10.70
N SER A 34 -5.12 14.31 -11.66
CA SER A 34 -3.90 15.10 -11.81
C SER A 34 -4.31 16.53 -12.19
N SER A 35 -4.42 17.42 -11.20
CA SER A 35 -4.54 18.86 -11.44
C SER A 35 -3.54 19.62 -10.56
N ALA A 36 -2.27 19.54 -10.93
CA ALA A 36 -1.29 20.53 -10.49
C ALA A 36 -1.49 21.79 -11.34
N LEU A 37 -2.41 22.67 -10.91
CA LEU A 37 -2.49 24.04 -11.38
C LEU A 37 -2.20 24.93 -10.16
N LEU A 38 -0.91 25.12 -9.89
CA LEU A 38 -0.44 26.22 -9.07
C LEU A 38 -0.65 27.49 -9.89
N GLN A 39 -1.61 28.31 -9.47
CA GLN A 39 -1.73 29.70 -9.91
C GLN A 39 -0.63 30.49 -9.21
N ASP A 40 0.41 30.85 -9.97
CA ASP A 40 1.42 31.81 -9.54
C ASP A 40 1.07 33.17 -10.16
N GLU A 41 0.57 34.08 -9.34
CA GLU A 41 0.28 35.45 -9.72
C GLU A 41 1.59 36.25 -9.65
N GLY A 42 2.19 36.52 -10.82
CA GLY A 42 3.19 37.58 -10.98
C GLY A 42 4.58 37.13 -11.43
N ALA A 43 4.75 36.92 -12.74
CA ALA A 43 6.06 37.08 -13.39
C ALA A 43 5.87 37.45 -14.87
N ASN A 44 5.97 38.75 -15.17
CA ASN A 44 6.27 39.24 -16.51
C ASN A 44 7.68 38.79 -16.88
N GLY A 45 7.80 37.87 -17.84
CA GLY A 45 9.08 37.36 -18.32
C GLY A 45 8.90 36.61 -19.64
N GLU A 46 9.11 37.36 -20.73
CA GLU A 46 9.51 36.96 -22.09
C GLU A 46 9.02 35.62 -22.67
N GLU A 47 8.24 35.70 -23.77
CA GLU A 47 7.84 34.57 -24.62
C GLU A 47 9.04 33.80 -25.18
N GLY A 48 9.55 32.85 -24.42
CA GLY A 48 10.29 31.72 -24.94
C GLY A 48 9.32 30.79 -25.67
N ALA A 49 9.14 30.99 -26.97
CA ALA A 49 8.35 30.13 -27.83
C ALA A 49 8.70 28.66 -27.57
N SER A 50 7.82 27.94 -26.85
CA SER A 50 7.92 26.50 -26.66
C SER A 50 7.68 25.85 -28.03
N LYS A 51 8.77 25.70 -28.79
CA LYS A 51 8.76 24.98 -30.07
C LYS A 51 8.30 23.58 -29.71
N LYS A 52 7.02 23.27 -29.98
CA LYS A 52 6.48 21.92 -29.96
C LYS A 52 7.35 21.09 -30.91
N GLY A 53 8.37 20.44 -30.36
CA GLY A 53 9.30 19.62 -31.12
C GLY A 53 8.48 18.59 -31.88
N LYS A 54 8.68 18.52 -33.20
CA LYS A 54 8.09 17.44 -34.00
C LYS A 54 8.58 16.14 -33.38
N ARG A 55 7.67 15.27 -32.93
CA ARG A 55 8.03 13.92 -32.47
C ARG A 55 8.84 13.26 -33.58
N ALA A 56 10.09 12.93 -33.31
CA ALA A 56 10.90 12.18 -34.24
C ALA A 56 10.17 10.87 -34.54
N LYS A 57 9.84 10.63 -35.80
CA LYS A 57 9.32 9.34 -36.22
C LYS A 57 10.52 8.40 -36.26
N VAL A 58 10.62 7.53 -35.26
CA VAL A 58 11.62 6.46 -35.26
C VAL A 58 11.17 5.43 -36.30
N ASP A 59 12.06 5.11 -37.23
CA ASP A 59 11.81 4.09 -38.24
C ASP A 59 11.72 2.69 -37.57
N PRO A 60 10.67 1.90 -37.82
CA PRO A 60 10.52 0.57 -37.22
C PRO A 60 11.68 -0.39 -37.52
N GLN A 61 12.30 -0.33 -38.71
CA GLN A 61 13.43 -1.21 -39.04
C GLN A 61 14.67 -0.88 -38.20
N THR A 62 14.87 0.40 -37.89
CA THR A 62 15.93 0.84 -36.97
C THR A 62 15.76 0.23 -35.58
N VAL A 63 14.52 0.20 -35.06
CA VAL A 63 14.21 -0.45 -33.77
C VAL A 63 14.47 -1.96 -33.82
N GLU A 64 14.05 -2.62 -34.90
CA GLU A 64 14.27 -4.04 -35.09
C GLU A 64 15.76 -4.40 -35.15
N THR A 65 16.54 -3.58 -35.86
CA THR A 65 18.00 -3.75 -35.96
C THR A 65 18.66 -3.63 -34.59
N TRP A 66 18.19 -2.70 -33.74
CA TRP A 66 18.67 -2.57 -32.37
C TRP A 66 18.38 -3.82 -31.53
N PHE A 67 17.16 -4.38 -31.61
CA PHE A 67 16.82 -5.63 -30.90
C PHE A 67 17.59 -6.86 -31.40
N ARG A 68 18.15 -6.82 -32.61
CA ARG A 68 19.05 -7.85 -33.15
C ARG A 68 20.49 -7.69 -32.66
N GLY A 69 20.86 -6.53 -32.15
CA GLY A 69 22.20 -6.20 -31.64
C GLY A 69 22.18 -5.85 -30.15
N GLU A 70 22.45 -4.59 -29.83
CA GLU A 70 22.58 -4.07 -28.46
C GLU A 70 21.34 -4.29 -27.59
N GLY A 71 20.15 -4.32 -28.20
CA GLY A 71 18.88 -4.52 -27.51
C GLY A 71 18.59 -5.96 -27.10
N LEU A 72 19.32 -6.93 -27.66
CA LEU A 72 19.04 -8.35 -27.47
C LEU A 72 19.02 -8.79 -25.99
N PRO A 73 19.93 -8.33 -25.10
CA PRO A 73 19.92 -8.70 -23.69
C PRO A 73 18.69 -8.20 -22.91
N TYR A 74 17.97 -7.20 -23.44
CA TYR A 74 16.81 -6.60 -22.79
C TYR A 74 15.49 -7.26 -23.17
N LEU A 75 15.51 -8.23 -24.10
CA LEU A 75 14.32 -8.97 -24.51
C LEU A 75 13.74 -9.81 -23.37
N ASN A 76 14.62 -10.38 -22.54
CA ASN A 76 14.24 -11.20 -21.39
C ASN A 76 14.77 -10.59 -20.09
N PRO A 77 14.04 -10.73 -18.97
CA PRO A 77 14.53 -10.29 -17.68
C PRO A 77 15.76 -11.11 -17.29
N THR A 78 16.76 -10.45 -16.69
CA THR A 78 17.90 -11.17 -16.10
C THR A 78 17.56 -11.59 -14.67
N PRO A 79 17.60 -12.89 -14.31
CA PRO A 79 17.27 -13.32 -12.97
C PRO A 79 18.19 -12.70 -11.91
N GLY A 80 17.62 -12.29 -10.78
CA GLY A 80 18.37 -11.87 -9.59
C GLY A 80 19.04 -10.50 -9.64
N LYS A 81 18.99 -9.78 -10.78
CA LYS A 81 19.54 -8.42 -10.88
C LYS A 81 18.67 -7.49 -11.75
N PRO A 82 18.75 -6.17 -11.55
CA PRO A 82 18.15 -5.22 -12.49
C PRO A 82 18.75 -5.38 -13.89
N ASN A 83 17.90 -5.26 -14.92
CA ASN A 83 18.32 -5.24 -16.33
C ASN A 83 18.10 -3.83 -16.90
N TRP A 84 18.88 -2.87 -16.41
CA TRP A 84 18.73 -1.45 -16.74
C TRP A 84 19.59 -1.06 -17.94
N LEU A 85 19.08 -0.13 -18.76
CA LEU A 85 19.78 0.37 -19.96
C LEU A 85 21.08 1.11 -19.63
N GLY A 86 21.14 1.80 -18.48
CA GLY A 86 22.34 2.50 -18.01
C GLY A 86 23.30 1.64 -17.20
N GLY A 87 23.18 0.30 -17.25
CA GLY A 87 23.95 -0.62 -16.43
C GLY A 87 23.52 -0.55 -14.96
N ASP A 88 24.21 0.26 -14.16
CA ASP A 88 23.94 0.44 -12.73
C ASP A 88 22.90 1.52 -12.43
N ILE A 89 22.38 2.20 -13.45
CA ILE A 89 21.31 3.20 -13.33
C ILE A 89 20.16 2.91 -14.30
N PRO A 90 18.90 3.11 -13.89
CA PRO A 90 17.73 2.84 -14.72
C PRO A 90 17.65 3.75 -15.96
N TYR A 91 18.09 5.00 -15.84
CA TYR A 91 18.03 6.00 -16.90
C TYR A 91 19.42 6.60 -17.12
N PRO A 92 20.01 6.47 -18.31
CA PRO A 92 21.31 7.05 -18.63
C PRO A 92 21.36 8.57 -18.41
N ASP A 93 20.29 9.27 -18.80
CA ASP A 93 20.19 10.74 -18.71
C ASP A 93 19.80 11.25 -17.32
N ASN A 94 19.44 10.37 -16.39
CA ASN A 94 19.09 10.72 -15.02
C ASN A 94 19.82 9.83 -14.01
N PRO A 95 21.12 10.10 -13.76
CA PRO A 95 21.95 9.29 -12.88
C PRO A 95 21.63 9.46 -11.39
N THR A 96 20.86 10.49 -11.00
CA THR A 96 20.47 10.72 -9.60
C THR A 96 19.32 9.80 -9.16
N PHE A 97 18.52 9.29 -10.09
CA PHE A 97 17.46 8.33 -9.77
C PHE A 97 18.03 6.91 -9.61
N LYS A 98 18.30 6.51 -8.37
CA LYS A 98 18.78 5.17 -8.01
C LYS A 98 17.79 4.49 -7.05
N PRO A 99 16.86 3.66 -7.55
CA PRO A 99 15.85 3.06 -6.69
C PRO A 99 16.49 2.06 -5.73
N PRO A 100 16.08 2.03 -4.44
CA PRO A 100 16.58 1.05 -3.50
C PRO A 100 16.05 -0.35 -3.86
N PRO A 101 16.79 -1.41 -3.50
CA PRO A 101 16.34 -2.78 -3.78
C PRO A 101 15.02 -3.07 -3.06
N PRO A 102 14.12 -3.86 -3.69
CA PRO A 102 12.91 -4.31 -3.04
C PRO A 102 13.27 -5.21 -1.85
N LEU A 103 12.41 -5.20 -0.82
CA LEU A 103 12.57 -6.14 0.30
C LEU A 103 12.29 -7.56 -0.21
N SER A 104 13.13 -8.50 0.19
CA SER A 104 12.90 -9.93 -0.07
C SER A 104 11.64 -10.40 0.65
N ASP A 105 10.99 -11.43 0.12
CA ASP A 105 9.78 -11.96 0.73
C ASP A 105 10.05 -12.53 2.13
N VAL A 106 11.19 -13.18 2.32
CA VAL A 106 11.64 -13.71 3.62
C VAL A 106 11.66 -12.61 4.69
N VAL A 107 12.16 -11.42 4.37
CA VAL A 107 12.18 -10.29 5.32
C VAL A 107 10.77 -9.79 5.61
N LYS A 108 9.90 -9.69 4.60
CA LYS A 108 8.49 -9.29 4.80
C LYS A 108 7.75 -10.27 5.71
N SER A 109 7.97 -11.57 5.52
CA SER A 109 7.39 -12.62 6.36
C SER A 109 7.94 -12.53 7.78
N SER A 110 9.25 -12.36 7.98
CA SER A 110 9.84 -12.17 9.32
C SER A 110 9.29 -10.94 10.06
N ILE A 111 9.06 -9.83 9.35
CA ILE A 111 8.41 -8.64 9.90
C ILE A 111 7.00 -8.97 10.41
N TYR A 112 6.23 -9.70 9.61
CA TYR A 112 4.86 -10.08 9.96
C TYR A 112 4.80 -11.10 11.10
N ASP A 113 5.71 -12.07 11.14
CA ASP A 113 5.80 -13.08 12.22
C ASP A 113 6.10 -12.42 13.57
N ARG A 114 7.09 -11.53 13.62
CA ARG A 114 7.41 -10.75 14.83
C ARG A 114 6.24 -9.87 15.28
N TYR A 115 5.50 -9.31 14.33
CA TYR A 115 4.29 -8.56 14.63
C TYR A 115 3.23 -9.45 15.30
N LEU A 116 2.99 -10.66 14.78
CA LEU A 116 2.05 -11.61 15.38
C LEU A 116 2.50 -12.09 16.78
N GLU A 117 3.80 -12.34 16.97
CA GLU A 117 4.36 -12.72 18.26
C GLU A 117 4.17 -11.63 19.32
N ALA A 118 4.42 -10.37 18.96
CA ALA A 118 4.24 -9.23 19.86
C ALA A 118 2.77 -8.97 20.24
N LEU A 119 1.82 -9.38 19.39
CA LEU A 119 0.39 -9.31 19.69
C LEU A 119 -0.14 -10.51 20.47
N ARG A 120 0.65 -11.57 20.62
CA ARG A 120 0.24 -12.73 21.42
C ARG A 120 0.12 -12.28 22.88
N PRO A 121 -1.03 -12.52 23.55
CA PRO A 121 -1.21 -12.10 24.93
C PRO A 121 -0.25 -12.88 25.84
N ALA A 122 0.87 -12.24 26.19
CA ALA A 122 1.68 -12.65 27.33
C ALA A 122 1.01 -12.09 28.59
N ALA A 123 0.94 -12.88 29.66
CA ALA A 123 0.25 -12.55 30.91
C ALA A 123 0.70 -11.22 31.59
N SER A 124 1.76 -10.57 31.08
CA SER A 124 2.37 -9.37 31.66
C SER A 124 2.55 -8.19 30.70
N LYS A 125 2.28 -8.31 29.38
CA LYS A 125 2.54 -7.21 28.42
C LYS A 125 1.61 -7.27 27.21
N SER A 126 0.65 -6.36 27.16
CA SER A 126 -0.13 -6.05 25.96
C SER A 126 0.44 -4.77 25.35
N GLU A 127 1.37 -4.89 24.39
CA GLU A 127 1.87 -3.74 23.64
C GLU A 127 0.77 -3.22 22.69
N SER A 128 0.62 -1.89 22.61
CA SER A 128 -0.28 -1.27 21.63
C SER A 128 0.27 -1.50 20.22
N HIS A 129 -0.62 -1.68 19.23
CA HIS A 129 -0.26 -1.83 17.82
C HIS A 129 0.81 -0.82 17.35
N GLY A 130 0.63 0.47 17.69
CA GLY A 130 1.57 1.52 17.28
C GLY A 130 2.97 1.37 17.88
N GLN A 131 3.06 0.92 19.14
CA GLN A 131 4.34 0.68 19.80
C GLN A 131 5.07 -0.53 19.20
N THR A 132 4.32 -1.58 18.86
CA THR A 132 4.85 -2.75 18.16
C THR A 132 5.39 -2.39 16.79
N VAL A 133 4.63 -1.65 15.97
CA VAL A 133 5.07 -1.23 14.62
C VAL A 133 6.31 -0.35 14.71
N ARG A 134 6.36 0.58 15.67
CA ARG A 134 7.55 1.41 15.90
C ARG A 134 8.78 0.59 16.27
N THR A 135 8.63 -0.36 17.20
CA THR A 135 9.73 -1.24 17.62
C THR A 135 10.25 -2.08 16.45
N ILE A 136 9.35 -2.62 15.61
CA ILE A 136 9.73 -3.38 14.42
C ILE A 136 10.41 -2.48 13.38
N SER A 137 9.90 -1.26 13.18
CA SER A 137 10.51 -0.25 12.30
C SER A 137 11.96 0.05 12.70
N GLU A 138 12.21 0.25 13.99
CA GLU A 138 13.54 0.48 14.56
C GLU A 138 14.45 -0.76 14.39
N GLN A 139 13.94 -1.97 14.61
CA GLN A 139 14.70 -3.21 14.47
C GLN A 139 15.15 -3.51 13.04
N PHE A 140 14.31 -3.24 12.04
CA PHE A 140 14.62 -3.55 10.64
C PHE A 140 15.18 -2.35 9.86
N GLY A 141 15.24 -1.16 10.47
CA GLY A 141 15.68 0.07 9.78
C GLY A 141 14.76 0.47 8.62
N ILE A 142 13.46 0.17 8.74
CA ILE A 142 12.45 0.42 7.70
C ILE A 142 11.45 1.45 8.23
N SER A 143 10.97 2.37 7.39
CA SER A 143 9.97 3.35 7.82
C SER A 143 8.69 2.70 8.36
N ILE A 144 8.10 3.32 9.39
CA ILE A 144 6.84 2.89 10.03
C ILE A 144 5.75 2.63 8.97
N ALA A 145 5.55 3.57 8.04
CA ALA A 145 4.57 3.45 6.96
C ALA A 145 4.80 2.20 6.08
N ARG A 146 6.06 1.84 5.82
CA ARG A 146 6.40 0.64 5.03
C ARG A 146 6.15 -0.64 5.83
N VAL A 147 6.43 -0.64 7.13
CA VAL A 147 6.09 -1.77 8.03
C VAL A 147 4.57 -2.00 8.08
N GLU A 148 3.78 -0.94 8.26
CA GLU A 148 2.31 -1.05 8.24
C GLU A 148 1.80 -1.63 6.93
N ALA A 149 2.34 -1.16 5.80
CA ALA A 149 1.96 -1.67 4.48
C ALA A 149 2.29 -3.16 4.34
N ILE A 150 3.47 -3.58 4.80
CA ILE A 150 3.87 -5.01 4.79
C ILE A 150 2.89 -5.84 5.62
N ILE A 151 2.55 -5.40 6.84
CA ILE A 151 1.62 -6.12 7.72
C ILE A 151 0.26 -6.29 7.05
N ARG A 152 -0.29 -5.21 6.47
CA ARG A 152 -1.59 -5.25 5.78
C ARG A 152 -1.57 -6.20 4.59
N LEU A 153 -0.51 -6.15 3.77
CA LEU A 153 -0.39 -7.00 2.59
C LEU A 153 -0.18 -8.48 2.95
N LYS A 154 0.60 -8.78 4.00
CA LYS A 154 0.80 -10.16 4.49
C LYS A 154 -0.47 -10.74 5.12
N GLU A 155 -1.25 -9.94 5.83
CA GLU A 155 -2.56 -10.36 6.30
C GLU A 155 -3.50 -10.70 5.13
N TYR A 156 -3.51 -9.86 4.09
CA TYR A 156 -4.31 -10.11 2.89
C TYR A 156 -3.86 -11.37 2.15
N GLU A 157 -2.55 -11.58 1.99
CA GLU A 157 -1.97 -12.80 1.41
C GLU A 157 -2.46 -14.05 2.15
N ARG A 158 -2.42 -14.05 3.49
CA ARG A 158 -2.90 -15.15 4.33
C ARG A 158 -4.39 -15.42 4.13
N GLN A 159 -5.21 -14.37 4.02
CA GLN A 159 -6.64 -14.52 3.75
C GLN A 159 -6.89 -15.09 2.36
N TYR A 160 -6.15 -14.60 1.36
CA TYR A 160 -6.25 -15.07 -0.01
C TYR A 160 -5.87 -16.54 -0.13
N GLN A 161 -4.77 -16.97 0.51
CA GLN A 161 -4.34 -18.37 0.54
C GLN A 161 -5.39 -19.28 1.17
N LYS A 162 -6.03 -18.86 2.27
CA LYS A 162 -7.14 -19.63 2.89
C LYS A 162 -8.31 -19.83 1.91
N VAL A 163 -8.69 -18.77 1.20
CA VAL A 163 -9.78 -18.82 0.22
C VAL A 163 -9.42 -19.74 -0.95
N MET A 164 -8.22 -19.62 -1.52
CA MET A 164 -7.76 -20.48 -2.61
C MET A 164 -7.65 -21.95 -2.21
N ALA A 165 -7.22 -22.24 -0.98
CA ALA A 165 -7.16 -23.61 -0.47
C ALA A 165 -8.55 -24.26 -0.43
N ILE A 166 -9.58 -23.53 0.04
CA ILE A 166 -10.97 -24.01 0.09
C ILE A 166 -11.50 -24.34 -1.31
N PHE A 167 -11.23 -23.48 -2.31
CA PHE A 167 -11.70 -23.70 -3.67
C PHE A 167 -10.95 -24.83 -4.39
N SER A 168 -9.66 -25.03 -4.08
CA SER A 168 -8.89 -26.15 -4.64
C SER A 168 -9.35 -27.49 -4.10
N THR A 169 -9.77 -27.59 -2.84
CA THR A 169 -10.23 -28.86 -2.25
C THR A 169 -11.63 -29.24 -2.72
N ALA A 170 -12.52 -28.26 -2.92
CA ALA A 170 -13.89 -28.50 -3.39
C ALA A 170 -14.00 -28.91 -4.88
N ALA A 171 -12.91 -28.81 -5.65
CA ALA A 171 -12.87 -29.18 -7.06
C ALA A 171 -12.51 -30.66 -7.32
N TYR A 172 -12.21 -31.43 -6.26
CA TYR A 172 -11.82 -32.85 -6.35
C TYR A 172 -12.75 -33.79 -5.56
N ASP A 173 -13.88 -33.29 -5.05
CA ASP A 173 -14.98 -34.09 -4.47
C ASP A 173 -16.16 -34.18 -5.44
#